data_AF-A0A842MEE1-F1
#
_entry.id   AF-A0A842MEE1-F1
#
_cell.length_a   1.000
_cell.length_b   1.000
_cell.length_c   1.000
_cell.angle_alpha   90.00
_cell.angle_beta   90.00
_cell.angle_gamma   90.00
#
_symmetry.space_group_name_H-M   'P 1'
#
loop_
_entity.id
_entity.type
_entity.pdbx_description
1 polymer ?
#
loop_
_entity_poly.entity_id
_entity_poly.type
_entity_poly.pdbx_seq_one_letter_code
_entity_poly.pdbx_strand_id
1 'polypeptide(L)' 'MKVIIVYDSVSPSKVTMKVAQAIWEGVKAKGLDADCIYCKDLEKAKVKNYDCVIAGAPTMAFRPSRCMLSFLTGSTLQS' A
#
# COMPACT_ATOMS: atom_id res chain seq x y z
N MET A 1 -14.21 -5.38 10.35
CA MET A 1 -12.81 -5.62 10.00
C MET A 1 -12.36 -4.54 9.05
N LYS A 2 -11.29 -3.82 9.39
CA LYS A 2 -10.74 -2.70 8.61
C LYS A 2 -9.48 -3.14 7.88
N VAL A 3 -9.44 -2.92 6.57
CA VAL A 3 -8.33 -3.30 5.70
C VAL A 3 -7.68 -2.03 5.15
N ILE A 4 -6.36 -1.94 5.20
CA ILE A 4 -5.62 -0.90 4.50
C ILE A 4 -4.78 -1.51 3.39
N ILE A 5 -4.91 -0.98 2.19
CA ILE A 5 -4.13 -1.35 1.02
C ILE A 5 -3.16 -0.21 0.76
N VAL A 6 -1.89 -0.47 0.97
CA VAL A 6 -0.79 0.47 0.75
C VAL A 6 -0.12 0.07 -0.54
N TYR A 7 -0.05 0.99 -1.51
CA TYR A 7 0.63 0.72 -2.76
C TYR A 7 1.71 1.73 -3.05
N ASP A 8 2.77 1.29 -3.72
CA ASP A 8 3.68 2.17 -4.44
C ASP A 8 3.63 1.84 -5.94
N SER A 9 3.97 2.80 -6.76
CA SER A 9 4.02 2.63 -8.21
C SER A 9 5.01 3.62 -8.80
N VAL A 10 5.99 3.09 -9.53
CA VAL A 10 7.04 3.88 -10.20
C VAL A 10 6.94 3.79 -11.74
N SER A 11 6.14 2.86 -12.27
CA SER A 11 5.94 2.71 -13.71
C SER A 11 4.97 3.76 -14.27
N PRO A 12 5.18 4.27 -15.49
CA PRO A 12 4.22 5.14 -16.19
C PRO A 12 2.84 4.50 -16.33
N SER A 13 2.79 3.18 -16.53
CA SER A 13 1.57 2.39 -16.69
C SER A 13 0.82 2.11 -15.38
N LYS A 14 1.38 2.53 -14.23
CA LYS A 14 0.85 2.39 -12.88
C LYS A 14 0.19 1.03 -12.56
N VAL A 15 0.85 -0.07 -12.93
CA VAL A 15 0.24 -1.41 -12.84
C VAL A 15 -0.08 -1.79 -11.41
N THR A 16 0.83 -1.54 -10.46
CA THR A 16 0.61 -1.84 -9.04
C THR A 16 -0.59 -1.07 -8.46
N MET A 17 -0.82 0.17 -8.91
CA MET A 17 -2.00 0.96 -8.52
C MET A 17 -3.30 0.30 -9.02
N LYS A 18 -3.32 -0.18 -10.27
CA LYS A 18 -4.50 -0.88 -10.82
C LYS A 18 -4.80 -2.17 -10.05
N VAL A 19 -3.77 -2.94 -9.69
CA VAL A 19 -3.91 -4.15 -8.87
C VAL A 19 -4.44 -3.78 -7.48
N ALA A 20 -3.87 -2.76 -6.84
CA ALA A 20 -4.33 -2.29 -5.52
C ALA A 20 -5.80 -1.84 -5.56
N GLN A 21 -6.21 -1.14 -6.62
CA GLN A 21 -7.59 -0.71 -6.82
C GLN A 21 -8.53 -1.91 -7.03
N ALA A 22 -8.15 -2.89 -7.85
CA ALA A 22 -8.97 -4.09 -8.05
C ALA A 22 -9.17 -4.89 -6.75
N ILE A 23 -8.11 -4.99 -5.93
CA ILE A 23 -8.21 -5.61 -4.60
C ILE A 23 -9.15 -4.80 -3.70
N TRP A 24 -9.01 -3.47 -3.68
CA TRP A 24 -9.86 -2.58 -2.90
C TRP A 24 -11.34 -2.71 -3.26
N GLU A 25 -11.66 -2.71 -4.56
CA GLU A 25 -13.02 -2.93 -5.07
C GLU A 25 -13.56 -4.30 -4.63
N GLY A 26 -12.75 -5.36 -4.76
CA GLY A 26 -13.14 -6.71 -4.34
C GLY A 26 -13.36 -6.85 -2.83
N VAL A 27 -12.58 -6.14 -2.01
CA VAL A 27 -12.76 -6.10 -0.56
C VAL A 27 -14.02 -5.34 -0.19
N LYS A 28 -14.24 -4.15 -0.78
CA LYS A 28 -15.46 -3.37 -0.55
C LYS A 28 -16.73 -4.08 -1.02
N ALA A 29 -16.67 -4.82 -2.14
CA ALA A 29 -17.80 -5.62 -2.64
C ALA A 29 -18.26 -6.70 -1.65
N LYS A 30 -17.38 -7.14 -0.74
CA LYS A 30 -17.72 -8.07 0.35
C LYS A 30 -18.26 -7.37 1.61
N GLY A 31 -18.50 -6.06 1.57
CA GLY A 31 -18.99 -5.27 2.69
C GLY A 31 -17.94 -4.97 3.76
N LEU A 32 -16.66 -5.12 3.44
CA LEU A 32 -15.56 -4.80 4.35
C LEU A 32 -15.13 -3.33 4.22
N ASP A 33 -14.76 -2.72 5.34
CA ASP A 33 -14.22 -1.37 5.36
C ASP A 33 -12.76 -1.41 4.89
N ALA A 34 -12.47 -0.71 3.78
CA ALA A 34 -11.18 -0.76 3.14
C ALA A 34 -10.73 0.60 2.63
N ASP A 35 -9.48 0.94 2.92
CA ASP A 35 -8.79 2.12 2.40
C ASP A 35 -7.70 1.73 1.42
N CYS A 36 -7.49 2.53 0.39
CA CYS A 36 -6.42 2.34 -0.60
C CYS A 36 -5.58 3.62 -0.64
N ILE A 37 -4.32 3.53 -0.20
CA ILE A 37 -3.46 4.68 0.08
C ILE A 37 -2.13 4.51 -0.66
N TYR A 38 -1.65 5.60 -1.25
CA TYR A 38 -0.33 5.66 -1.83
C TYR A 38 0.73 5.75 -0.72
N CYS A 39 1.80 4.96 -0.83
CA CYS A 39 2.81 4.80 0.22
C CYS A 39 3.40 6.12 0.74
N LYS A 40 3.50 7.16 -0.10
CA LYS A 40 4.02 8.47 0.31
C LYS A 40 3.04 9.31 1.13
N ASP A 41 1.74 9.04 1.01
CA ASP A 41 0.68 9.76 1.73
C ASP A 41 0.33 9.08 3.06
N LEU A 42 1.08 8.03 3.40
CA LEU A 42 0.78 7.20 4.56
C LEU A 42 1.48 7.75 5.81
N GLU A 43 0.71 8.45 6.63
CA GLU A 43 1.10 8.78 7.99
C GLU A 43 1.17 7.48 8.81
N LYS A 44 2.37 7.12 9.29
CA LYS A 44 2.63 5.91 10.10
C LYS A 44 1.65 5.72 11.29
N ALA A 45 0.98 6.78 11.72
CA ALA A 45 -0.01 6.76 12.80
C ALA A 45 -1.33 6.03 12.44
N LYS A 46 -1.71 5.91 11.16
CA LYS A 46 -3.03 5.38 10.77
C LYS A 46 -3.10 3.86 10.71
N VAL A 47 -1.99 3.17 10.46
CA VAL A 47 -1.94 1.70 10.26
C VAL A 47 -2.44 0.92 11.48
N LYS A 48 -2.24 1.43 12.69
CA LYS A 48 -2.61 0.76 13.95
C LYS A 48 -4.13 0.52 14.10
N ASN A 49 -4.95 1.22 13.32
CA ASN A 49 -6.40 1.13 13.39
C ASN A 49 -6.98 0.08 12.42
N TYR A 50 -6.14 -0.63 11.68
CA TYR A 50 -6.55 -1.62 10.69
C TYR A 50 -6.20 -3.04 11.17
N ASP A 51 -7.11 -3.97 10.91
CA ASP A 51 -6.96 -5.39 11.25
C ASP A 51 -6.10 -6.14 10.23
N CYS A 52 -6.02 -5.61 9.00
CA CYS A 52 -5.28 -6.21 7.90
C CYS A 52 -4.58 -5.13 7.06
N VAL A 53 -3.31 -5.39 6.73
CA VAL A 53 -2.49 -4.52 5.88
C VAL A 53 -2.10 -5.31 4.63
N ILE A 54 -2.43 -4.76 3.46
CA ILE A 54 -2.02 -5.29 2.15
C ILE A 54 -0.99 -4.32 1.58
N ALA A 55 0.24 -4.78 1.36
CA ALA A 55 1.34 -3.97 0.83
C ALA A 55 1.66 -4.37 -0.61
N GLY A 56 1.46 -3.47 -1.57
CA GLY A 56 1.76 -3.66 -2.99
C GLY A 56 2.91 -2.77 -3.45
N ALA A 57 4.03 -3.36 -3.89
CA ALA A 57 5.16 -2.61 -4.43
C ALA A 57 5.50 -3.05 -5.86
N PRO A 58 6.05 -2.15 -6.68
CA PRO A 58 6.64 -2.54 -7.94
C PRO A 58 7.94 -3.30 -7.68
N THR A 59 8.22 -4.33 -8.49
CA THR A 59 9.50 -5.05 -8.45
C THR A 59 10.59 -4.19 -9.09
N MET A 60 11.49 -3.65 -8.26
CA MET A 60 12.60 -2.80 -8.68
C MET A 60 13.92 -3.49 -8.32
N ALA A 61 14.65 -4.00 -9.31
CA ALA A 61 15.91 -4.72 -9.10
C ALA A 61 15.80 -5.83 -8.01
N PHE A 62 14.80 -6.70 -8.14
CA PHE A 62 14.45 -7.77 -7.18
C PHE A 62 14.10 -7.30 -5.75
N ARG A 63 13.83 -6.01 -5.58
CA ARG A 63 13.45 -5.42 -4.29
C ARG A 63 12.14 -4.64 -4.41
N PRO A 64 11.40 -4.48 -3.31
CA PRO A 64 10.33 -3.50 -3.26
C PRO A 64 10.91 -2.09 -3.40
N SER A 65 10.05 -1.14 -3.76
CA SER A 65 10.45 0.27 -3.81
C SER A 65 10.93 0.78 -2.44
N ARG A 66 11.78 1.82 -2.45
CA ARG A 66 12.30 2.43 -1.23
C ARG A 66 11.19 2.92 -0.29
N CYS A 67 10.10 3.45 -0.83
CA CYS A 67 8.95 3.86 -0.03
C CYS A 67 8.37 2.67 0.73
N MET A 68 8.06 1.58 0.01
CA MET A 68 7.45 0.42 0.64
C MET A 68 8.38 -0.25 1.65
N LEU A 69 9.68 -0.31 1.35
CA LEU A 69 10.66 -0.85 2.29
C LEU A 69 10.71 -0.02 3.59
N SER A 70 10.65 1.30 3.48
CA SER A 70 10.66 2.20 4.65
C SER A 70 9.36 2.13 5.45
N PHE A 71 8.24 1.94 4.76
CA PHE A 71 6.95 1.65 5.37
C PHE A 71 7.00 0.35 6.19
N LEU A 72 7.47 -0.76 5.61
CA LEU A 72 7.52 -2.06 6.26
C LEU A 72 8.53 -2.14 7.41
N THR A 73 9.68 -1.47 7.28
CA THR A 73 10.73 -1.46 8.31
C THR A 73 10.50 -0.42 9.39
N GLY A 74 9.50 0.46 9.23
CA GLY A 74 9.28 1.58 10.13
C GLY A 74 10.39 2.63 10.10
N SER A 75 11.40 2.52 9.21
CA SER A 75 12.49 3.48 9.07
C SER A 75 11.99 4.77 8.41
N THR A 76 12.53 5.92 8.82
CA THR A 76 12.26 7.20 8.15
C THR A 76 13.16 7.26 6.92
N LEU A 77 12.60 7.52 5.74
CA LEU A 77 13.39 7.81 4.54
C LEU A 77 14.25 9.04 4.85
N GLN A 78 15.54 8.85 5.12
CA GLN A 78 16.51 9.94 5.01
C GLN A 78 16.66 10.24 3.53
N SER A 79 16.24 11.47 3.19
CA SER A 79 16.35 12.14 1.89
C SER A 79 17.77 12.13 1.35
#